data_AF-A0A934VUC2-F1
#
_entry.id   AF-A0A934VUC2-F1
#
_cell.length_a   1.000
_cell.length_b   1.000
_cell.length_c   1.000
_cell.angle_alpha   90.00
_cell.angle_beta   90.00
_cell.angle_gamma   90.00
#
_symmetry.space_group_name_H-M   'P 1'
#
loop_
_entity.id
_entity.type
_entity.pdbx_description
1 polymer ?
#
loop_
_entity_poly.entity_id
_entity_poly.type
_entity_poly.pdbx_seq_one_letter_code
_entity_poly.pdbx_strand_id
1 'polypeptide(L)'
;MKKIVDLGCSHYIAHFSDPLSARYLWRGFKKKNFHGIHKLGPVVGRQPRNNSPLVHHTADTWFLDNFGIRYRSESLFCTGDKTIASHYGNVYPIVPQNDHRFCWSPIIRDLFAEVELNFINPKDTNSIVTLLEGASYTEANLSDALIKGHEIMVNAPGFFILAD
;
A
#
# COMPACT_ATOMS: atom_id res chain seq x y z
N MET A 1 -20.04 -6.85 -8.10
CA MET A 1 -19.72 -7.89 -7.09
C MET A 1 -19.62 -9.31 -7.66
N LYS A 2 -20.62 -9.85 -8.39
CA LYS A 2 -20.53 -11.21 -9.00
C LYS A 2 -19.20 -11.48 -9.75
N LYS A 3 -18.74 -10.55 -10.60
CA LYS A 3 -17.47 -10.67 -11.34
C LYS A 3 -16.18 -10.73 -10.50
N ILE A 4 -16.19 -10.29 -9.24
CA ILE A 4 -15.00 -10.30 -8.36
C ILE A 4 -14.90 -11.63 -7.62
N VAL A 5 -16.05 -12.25 -7.29
CA VAL A 5 -16.14 -13.57 -6.64
C VAL A 5 -15.53 -14.67 -7.53
N ASP A 6 -15.76 -14.57 -8.85
CA ASP A 6 -15.24 -15.53 -9.82
C ASP A 6 -13.72 -15.40 -10.07
N LEU A 7 -13.05 -14.37 -9.52
CA LEU A 7 -11.61 -14.13 -9.70
C LEU A 7 -10.74 -14.79 -8.62
N GLY A 8 -11.33 -15.59 -7.72
CA GLY A 8 -10.61 -16.30 -6.66
C GLY A 8 -10.30 -15.45 -5.41
N CYS A 9 -10.65 -14.16 -5.40
CA CYS A 9 -10.31 -13.20 -4.34
C CYS A 9 -11.21 -13.29 -3.08
N SER A 10 -11.63 -14.50 -2.67
CA SER A 10 -12.64 -14.73 -1.62
C SER A 10 -12.31 -14.05 -0.28
N HIS A 11 -11.04 -14.06 0.14
CA HIS A 11 -10.60 -13.42 1.39
C HIS A 11 -10.70 -11.89 1.37
N TYR A 12 -10.45 -11.26 0.23
CA TYR A 12 -10.62 -9.81 0.11
C TYR A 12 -12.11 -9.44 0.08
N ILE A 13 -12.95 -10.24 -0.59
CA ILE A 13 -14.39 -9.96 -0.75
C ILE A 13 -15.16 -10.00 0.56
N ALA A 14 -14.73 -10.80 1.54
CA ALA A 14 -15.33 -10.82 2.88
C ALA A 14 -15.31 -9.44 3.59
N HIS A 15 -14.35 -8.56 3.24
CA HIS A 15 -14.30 -7.18 3.75
C HIS A 15 -15.22 -6.20 3.00
N PHE A 16 -15.79 -6.59 1.85
CA PHE A 16 -16.61 -5.74 0.97
C PHE A 16 -18.10 -6.14 0.91
N SER A 17 -18.53 -7.12 1.71
CA SER A 17 -19.91 -7.59 1.72
C SER A 17 -20.90 -6.64 2.39
N ASP A 18 -20.44 -5.57 3.04
CA ASP A 18 -21.29 -4.47 3.49
C ASP A 18 -21.31 -3.34 2.42
N PRO A 19 -22.46 -3.12 1.75
CA PRO A 19 -22.60 -2.11 0.69
C PRO A 19 -22.44 -0.67 1.18
N LEU A 20 -22.63 -0.40 2.47
CA LEU A 20 -22.50 0.93 3.07
C LEU A 20 -21.07 1.21 3.56
N SER A 21 -20.23 0.17 3.65
CA SER A 21 -18.83 0.27 4.10
C SER A 21 -17.80 -0.05 3.00
N ALA A 22 -18.21 -0.18 1.74
CA ALA A 22 -17.34 -0.61 0.63
C ALA A 22 -16.23 0.42 0.34
N ARG A 23 -15.18 0.42 1.18
CA ARG A 23 -13.97 1.22 1.03
C ARG A 23 -12.97 0.42 0.23
N TYR A 24 -12.61 0.92 -0.95
CA TYR A 24 -11.62 0.28 -1.81
C TYR A 24 -10.20 0.65 -1.39
N LEU A 25 -9.27 -0.26 -1.67
CA LEU A 25 -7.87 0.12 -1.87
C LEU A 25 -7.76 0.94 -3.15
N TRP A 26 -7.51 2.23 -3.02
CA TRP A 26 -7.31 3.13 -4.15
C TRP A 26 -5.83 3.24 -4.51
N ARG A 27 -5.55 3.22 -5.81
CA ARG A 27 -4.21 3.46 -6.36
C ARG A 27 -4.29 4.44 -7.52
N GLY A 28 -3.46 5.49 -7.47
CA GLY A 28 -3.21 6.36 -8.60
C GLY A 28 -2.14 5.79 -9.54
N PHE A 29 -2.40 5.85 -10.85
CA PHE A 29 -1.45 5.46 -11.89
C PHE A 29 -1.14 6.65 -12.81
N LYS A 30 0.12 7.10 -12.78
CA LYS A 30 0.61 8.19 -13.61
C LYS A 30 0.44 7.87 -15.09
N LYS A 31 -0.34 8.70 -15.81
CA LYS A 31 -0.56 8.66 -17.27
C LYS A 31 -1.12 7.33 -17.81
N LYS A 32 -1.85 6.56 -17.01
CA LYS A 32 -2.51 5.32 -17.48
C LYS A 32 -4.03 5.47 -17.47
N ASN A 33 -4.65 5.19 -18.61
CA ASN A 33 -6.08 5.03 -18.76
C ASN A 33 -6.37 3.54 -18.89
N PHE A 34 -7.05 2.97 -17.90
CA PHE A 34 -7.51 1.59 -17.95
C PHE A 34 -9.00 1.59 -18.28
N HIS A 35 -9.48 0.52 -18.92
CA HIS A 35 -10.89 0.28 -19.24
C HIS A 35 -11.22 -1.18 -18.95
N GLY A 36 -12.31 -1.45 -18.24
CA GLY A 36 -12.64 -2.80 -17.78
C GLY A 36 -11.66 -3.36 -16.74
N ILE A 37 -11.50 -4.68 -16.69
CA ILE A 37 -10.65 -5.35 -15.69
C ILE A 37 -9.25 -5.59 -16.26
N HIS A 38 -8.22 -5.07 -15.58
CA HIS A 38 -6.82 -5.28 -15.95
C HIS A 38 -6.09 -6.09 -14.89
N LYS A 39 -5.22 -7.00 -15.30
CA LYS A 39 -4.35 -7.76 -14.40
C LYS A 39 -2.97 -7.12 -14.31
N LEU A 40 -2.48 -6.95 -13.10
CA LEU A 40 -1.11 -6.55 -12.78
C LEU A 40 -0.39 -7.73 -12.12
N GLY A 41 0.87 -7.96 -12.48
CA GLY A 41 1.72 -8.94 -11.80
C GLY A 41 2.14 -8.50 -10.40
N PRO A 42 2.97 -9.30 -9.71
CA PRO A 42 3.49 -8.93 -8.40
C PRO A 42 4.43 -7.72 -8.53
N VAL A 43 4.56 -6.95 -7.45
CA VAL A 43 5.55 -5.87 -7.39
C VAL A 43 6.88 -6.47 -6.97
N VAL A 44 7.92 -6.26 -7.79
CA VAL A 44 9.27 -6.78 -7.53
C VAL A 44 10.28 -5.65 -7.72
N GLY A 45 11.16 -5.44 -6.73
CA GLY A 45 12.33 -4.56 -6.85
C GLY A 45 12.01 -3.09 -7.13
N ARG A 46 10.88 -2.57 -6.62
CA ARG A 46 10.48 -1.17 -6.85
C ARG A 46 11.53 -0.22 -6.29
N GLN A 47 11.98 0.73 -7.12
CA GLN A 47 12.91 1.76 -6.70
C GLN A 47 12.18 2.99 -6.14
N PRO A 48 12.77 3.71 -5.16
CA PRO A 48 12.22 4.96 -4.67
C PRO A 48 12.23 6.02 -5.78
N ARG A 49 11.15 6.81 -5.87
CA ARG A 49 11.06 7.93 -6.83
C ARG A 49 11.54 9.24 -6.23
N ASN A 50 11.09 9.52 -5.00
CA ASN A 50 11.31 10.79 -4.33
C ASN A 50 12.17 10.64 -3.07
N ASN A 51 12.23 9.44 -2.49
CA ASN A 51 12.98 9.20 -1.27
C ASN A 51 14.44 8.83 -1.57
N SER A 52 15.34 9.12 -0.65
CA SER A 52 16.72 8.65 -0.70
C SER A 52 16.76 7.11 -0.82
N PRO A 53 17.62 6.55 -1.70
CA PRO A 53 17.85 5.11 -1.76
C PRO A 53 18.21 4.50 -0.41
N LEU A 54 18.94 5.23 0.44
CA LEU A 54 19.31 4.74 1.77
C LEU A 54 18.09 4.62 2.69
N VAL A 55 17.18 5.60 2.67
CA VAL A 55 15.95 5.55 3.48
C VAL A 55 15.08 4.38 3.03
N HIS A 56 14.95 4.21 1.71
CA HIS A 56 14.20 3.08 1.16
C HIS A 56 14.80 1.74 1.59
N HIS A 57 16.12 1.57 1.46
CA HIS A 57 16.79 0.34 1.83
C HIS A 57 16.72 0.06 3.34
N THR A 58 16.93 1.09 4.17
CA THR A 58 16.84 0.98 5.63
C THR A 58 15.44 0.53 6.05
N ALA A 59 14.40 1.15 5.48
CA ALA A 59 13.03 0.75 5.76
C ALA A 59 12.73 -0.67 5.26
N ASP A 60 13.19 -1.04 4.07
CA ASP A 60 13.02 -2.41 3.56
C ASP A 60 13.68 -3.47 4.45
N THR A 61 14.90 -3.23 4.91
CA THR A 61 15.60 -4.13 5.84
C THR A 61 14.79 -4.25 7.13
N TRP A 62 14.33 -3.13 7.69
CA TRP A 62 13.50 -3.14 8.89
C TRP A 62 12.19 -3.93 8.68
N PHE A 63 11.49 -3.74 7.56
CA PHE A 63 10.28 -4.50 7.26
C PHE A 63 10.55 -5.99 7.05
N LEU A 64 11.68 -6.34 6.42
CA LEU A 64 12.08 -7.73 6.24
C LEU A 64 12.31 -8.40 7.58
N ASP A 65 13.04 -7.75 8.49
CA ASP A 65 13.37 -8.31 9.80
C ASP A 65 12.12 -8.47 10.69
N ASN A 66 11.14 -7.56 10.58
CA ASN A 66 9.94 -7.57 11.42
C ASN A 66 8.76 -8.37 10.85
N PHE A 67 8.62 -8.46 9.52
CA PHE A 67 7.45 -9.07 8.87
C PHE A 67 7.80 -10.15 7.85
N GLY A 68 9.07 -10.32 7.51
CA GLY A 68 9.54 -11.23 6.48
C GLY A 68 9.30 -10.73 5.04
N ILE A 69 8.92 -9.46 4.86
CA ILE A 69 8.63 -8.87 3.53
C ILE A 69 9.32 -7.51 3.42
N ARG A 70 9.97 -7.25 2.28
CA ARG A 70 10.52 -5.92 1.96
C ARG A 70 9.41 -5.02 1.42
N TYR A 71 8.55 -4.54 2.32
CA TYR A 71 7.31 -3.85 1.96
C TYR A 71 7.54 -2.62 1.05
N ARG A 72 8.67 -1.91 1.17
CA ARG A 72 8.93 -0.76 0.29
C ARG A 72 9.32 -1.18 -1.12
N SER A 73 9.98 -2.30 -1.38
CA SER A 73 10.33 -2.72 -2.75
C SER A 73 9.40 -3.79 -3.35
N GLU A 74 8.65 -4.52 -2.53
CA GLU A 74 7.86 -5.69 -2.95
C GLU A 74 6.34 -5.50 -2.85
N SER A 75 5.87 -4.26 -2.63
CA SER A 75 4.43 -3.98 -2.46
C SER A 75 3.90 -2.87 -3.35
N LEU A 76 2.61 -2.98 -3.66
CA LEU A 76 1.82 -1.92 -4.27
C LEU A 76 1.29 -1.00 -3.17
N PHE A 77 1.42 0.31 -3.37
CA PHE A 77 1.03 1.29 -2.35
C PHE A 77 -0.37 1.83 -2.62
N CYS A 78 -1.28 1.59 -1.71
CA CYS A 78 -2.68 1.97 -1.80
C CYS A 78 -3.06 2.88 -0.63
N THR A 79 -4.29 3.39 -0.66
CA THR A 79 -4.90 4.11 0.45
C THR A 79 -6.41 3.90 0.42
N GLY A 80 -7.09 4.03 1.56
CA GLY A 80 -8.56 4.12 1.60
C GLY A 80 -9.12 5.46 1.12
N ASP A 81 -8.28 6.47 0.93
CA ASP A 81 -8.68 7.82 0.50
C ASP A 81 -8.43 8.03 -1.01
N LYS A 82 -9.53 8.12 -1.77
CA LYS A 82 -9.50 8.33 -3.21
C LYS A 82 -8.84 9.66 -3.60
N THR A 83 -8.99 10.70 -2.78
CA THR A 83 -8.40 12.03 -3.01
C THR A 83 -6.89 11.95 -2.88
N ILE A 84 -6.37 11.29 -1.83
CA ILE A 84 -4.93 11.06 -1.68
C ILE A 84 -4.38 10.25 -2.86
N ALA A 85 -5.09 9.19 -3.28
CA ALA A 85 -4.67 8.39 -4.43
C ALA A 85 -4.58 9.22 -5.73
N SER A 86 -5.43 10.25 -5.90
CA SER A 86 -5.50 11.08 -7.10
C SER A 86 -4.26 11.93 -7.33
N HIS A 87 -3.51 12.25 -6.27
CA HIS A 87 -2.23 12.94 -6.39
C HIS A 87 -1.18 12.13 -7.18
N TYR A 88 -1.38 10.81 -7.34
CA TYR A 88 -0.48 9.93 -8.08
C TYR A 88 -0.94 9.64 -9.52
N GLY A 89 -2.08 10.20 -9.96
CA GLY A 89 -2.61 10.07 -11.31
C GLY A 89 -4.05 9.56 -11.34
N ASN A 90 -4.41 8.87 -12.42
CA ASN A 90 -5.76 8.32 -12.57
C ASN A 90 -6.00 7.23 -11.54
N VAL A 91 -7.12 7.32 -10.83
CA VAL A 91 -7.40 6.51 -9.63
C VAL A 91 -8.31 5.35 -9.96
N TYR A 92 -7.90 4.16 -9.54
CA TYR A 92 -8.70 2.94 -9.72
C TYR A 92 -8.75 2.15 -8.41
N PRO A 93 -9.86 1.43 -8.15
CA PRO A 93 -9.90 0.41 -7.13
C PRO A 93 -8.98 -0.75 -7.50
N ILE A 94 -8.29 -1.26 -6.50
CA ILE A 94 -7.42 -2.42 -6.61
C ILE A 94 -8.02 -3.58 -5.81
N VAL A 95 -7.91 -4.78 -6.39
CA VAL A 95 -8.20 -6.04 -5.71
C VAL A 95 -6.91 -6.86 -5.71
N PRO A 96 -6.27 -7.12 -4.55
CA PRO A 96 -5.14 -8.02 -4.50
C PRO A 96 -5.60 -9.45 -4.81
N GLN A 97 -4.77 -10.20 -5.52
CA GLN A 97 -4.97 -11.63 -5.71
C GLN A 97 -4.63 -12.39 -4.40
N ASN A 98 -4.95 -13.67 -4.37
CA ASN A 98 -4.81 -14.59 -3.23
C ASN A 98 -3.51 -14.44 -2.43
N ASP A 99 -3.50 -14.90 -1.18
CA ASP A 99 -2.33 -14.92 -0.30
C ASP A 99 -1.64 -13.55 -0.15
N HIS A 100 -2.44 -12.49 -0.17
CA HIS A 100 -1.94 -11.14 0.02
C HIS A 100 -1.75 -10.82 1.49
N ARG A 101 -0.76 -9.98 1.76
CA ARG A 101 -0.53 -9.33 3.05
C ARG A 101 -0.55 -7.83 2.85
N PHE A 102 -0.96 -7.11 3.88
CA PHE A 102 -0.92 -5.66 3.90
C PHE A 102 -0.13 -5.21 5.12
N CYS A 103 0.57 -4.09 5.01
CA CYS A 103 1.27 -3.45 6.11
C CYS A 103 0.97 -1.96 6.08
N TRP A 104 0.61 -1.41 7.24
CA TRP A 104 0.25 -0.01 7.41
C TRP A 104 0.56 0.43 8.84
N SER A 105 0.52 1.73 9.10
CA SER A 105 0.69 2.29 10.43
C SER A 105 -0.55 3.05 10.89
N PRO A 106 -1.04 2.82 12.12
CA PRO A 106 -2.11 3.60 12.71
C PRO A 106 -1.68 5.02 13.12
N ILE A 107 -0.37 5.28 13.19
CA ILE A 107 0.23 6.52 13.65
C ILE A 107 0.65 7.39 12.46
N ILE A 108 1.45 6.85 11.54
CA ILE A 108 2.00 7.61 10.43
C ILE A 108 1.13 7.47 9.19
N ARG A 109 0.82 8.60 8.56
CA ARG A 109 -0.05 8.64 7.37
C ARG A 109 0.70 8.22 6.11
N ASP A 110 1.94 8.69 5.94
CA ASP A 110 2.79 8.42 4.79
C ASP A 110 4.26 8.53 5.22
N LEU A 111 5.03 7.44 5.06
CA LEU A 111 6.41 7.40 5.55
C LEU A 111 7.32 8.44 4.90
N PHE A 112 7.10 8.75 3.62
CA PHE A 112 7.93 9.74 2.93
C PHE A 112 7.64 11.14 3.50
N ALA A 113 6.36 11.48 3.69
CA ALA A 113 5.99 12.74 4.31
C ALA A 113 6.56 12.88 5.73
N GLU A 114 6.54 11.82 6.54
CA GLU A 114 7.11 11.88 7.89
C GLU A 114 8.62 12.11 7.89
N VAL A 115 9.37 11.45 6.99
CA VAL A 115 10.83 11.65 6.88
C VAL A 115 11.15 13.10 6.50
N GLU A 116 10.42 13.66 5.53
CA GLU A 116 10.61 15.04 5.08
C GLU A 116 10.20 16.07 6.15
N LEU A 117 9.04 15.90 6.79
CA LEU A 117 8.50 16.86 7.77
C LEU A 117 9.27 16.90 9.08
N ASN A 118 9.85 15.76 9.50
CA ASN A 118 10.67 15.69 10.71
C ASN A 118 12.14 16.05 10.44
N PHE A 119 12.47 16.53 9.22
CA PHE A 119 13.82 16.90 8.81
C PHE A 119 14.86 15.80 9.11
N ILE A 120 14.45 14.53 8.99
CA ILE A 120 15.34 13.40 9.28
C ILE A 120 16.43 13.40 8.22
N ASN A 121 17.68 13.44 8.67
CA ASN A 121 18.80 13.35 7.76
C ASN A 121 18.74 11.99 7.03
N PRO A 122 18.60 11.96 5.69
CA PRO A 122 18.45 10.71 4.95
C PRO A 122 19.71 9.83 4.96
N LYS A 123 20.82 10.31 5.53
CA LYS A 123 22.06 9.56 5.79
C LYS A 123 22.12 8.94 7.19
N ASP A 124 21.24 9.35 8.10
CA ASP A 124 21.17 8.84 9.46
C ASP A 124 20.16 7.68 9.55
N THR A 125 20.68 6.47 9.41
CA THR A 125 19.86 5.25 9.48
C THR A 125 19.23 5.02 10.85
N ASN A 126 19.85 5.52 11.94
CA ASN A 126 19.32 5.31 13.30
C ASN A 126 18.04 6.11 13.53
N SER A 127 17.99 7.35 13.04
CA SER A 127 16.77 8.16 13.10
C SER A 127 15.63 7.55 12.29
N ILE A 128 15.94 6.92 11.15
CA ILE A 128 14.95 6.23 10.32
C ILE A 128 14.42 4.99 11.04
N VAL A 129 15.29 4.16 11.61
CA VAL A 129 14.88 2.98 12.38
C VAL A 129 14.04 3.41 13.59
N THR A 130 14.44 4.46 14.31
CA THR A 130 13.68 4.98 15.45
C THR A 130 12.27 5.44 15.05
N LEU A 131 12.13 6.10 13.89
CA LEU A 131 10.82 6.46 13.35
C LEU A 131 9.97 5.20 13.06
N LEU A 132 10.55 4.17 12.46
CA LEU A 132 9.85 2.93 12.11
C LEU A 132 9.39 2.15 13.36
N GLU A 133 10.24 2.05 14.39
CA GLU A 133 9.88 1.44 15.68
C GLU A 133 8.72 2.20 16.35
N GLY A 134 8.75 3.53 16.30
CA GLY A 134 7.69 4.38 16.85
C GLY A 134 6.39 4.37 16.03
N ALA A 135 6.45 3.94 14.76
CA ALA A 135 5.32 3.99 13.84
C ALA A 135 4.27 2.89 14.09
N SER A 136 4.57 1.85 14.89
CA SER A 136 3.61 0.78 15.17
C SER A 136 3.03 0.11 13.92
N TYR A 137 3.88 -0.20 12.93
CA TYR A 137 3.45 -0.90 11.72
C TYR A 137 2.80 -2.26 12.06
N THR A 138 1.76 -2.61 11.31
CA THR A 138 0.98 -3.83 11.55
C THR A 138 0.38 -4.39 10.26
N GLU A 139 0.11 -5.71 10.27
CA GLU A 139 -0.62 -6.42 9.22
C GLU A 139 -2.06 -6.78 9.62
N ALA A 140 -2.55 -6.16 10.69
CA ALA A 140 -3.91 -6.35 11.18
C ALA A 140 -4.82 -5.16 10.81
N ASN A 141 -6.14 -5.37 10.90
CA ASN A 141 -7.15 -4.31 10.85
C ASN A 141 -7.15 -3.45 9.56
N LEU A 142 -7.22 -4.10 8.39
CA LEU A 142 -7.34 -3.40 7.10
C LEU A 142 -8.50 -2.39 7.05
N SER A 143 -9.61 -2.68 7.73
CA SER A 143 -10.77 -1.77 7.79
C SER A 143 -10.38 -0.40 8.38
N ASP A 144 -9.62 -0.39 9.48
CA ASP A 144 -9.14 0.84 10.10
C ASP A 144 -8.18 1.61 9.20
N ALA A 145 -7.29 0.90 8.50
CA ALA A 145 -6.38 1.48 7.52
C ALA A 145 -7.14 2.22 6.41
N LEU A 146 -8.19 1.58 5.89
CA LEU A 146 -9.06 2.12 4.86
C LEU A 146 -9.91 3.30 5.38
N ILE A 147 -10.33 3.28 6.64
CA ILE A 147 -11.06 4.38 7.26
C ILE A 147 -10.16 5.60 7.44
N LYS A 148 -8.94 5.40 7.94
CA LYS A 148 -7.97 6.46 8.19
C LYS A 148 -7.36 7.04 6.91
N GLY A 149 -7.36 6.30 5.81
CA GLY A 149 -6.79 6.76 4.55
C GLY A 149 -5.26 6.83 4.56
N HIS A 150 -4.60 6.12 5.49
CA HIS A 150 -3.14 6.06 5.55
C HIS A 150 -2.55 5.26 4.38
N GLU A 151 -1.23 5.34 4.19
CA GLU A 151 -0.50 4.51 3.24
C GLU A 151 -0.62 3.03 3.64
N ILE A 152 -1.07 2.21 2.70
CA ILE A 152 -1.20 0.76 2.84
C ILE A 152 -0.29 0.10 1.81
N MET A 153 0.68 -0.66 2.28
CA MET A 153 1.60 -1.43 1.44
C MET A 153 1.03 -2.83 1.26
N VAL A 154 0.61 -3.18 0.06
CA VAL A 154 -0.03 -4.47 -0.25
C VAL A 154 0.93 -5.35 -1.03
N ASN A 155 1.33 -6.47 -0.43
CA ASN A 155 2.13 -7.52 -1.06
C ASN A 155 1.19 -8.63 -1.54
N ALA A 156 1.27 -9.00 -2.82
CA ALA A 156 0.42 -10.01 -3.42
C ALA A 156 1.10 -10.60 -4.67
N PRO A 157 0.75 -11.84 -5.08
CA PRO A 157 1.22 -12.44 -6.34
C PRO A 157 0.71 -11.70 -7.59
N GLY A 158 -0.27 -10.82 -7.43
CA GLY A 158 -0.78 -9.95 -8.48
C GLY A 158 -1.99 -9.15 -8.01
N PHE A 159 -2.53 -8.35 -8.91
CA PHE A 159 -3.66 -7.45 -8.62
C PHE A 159 -4.62 -7.38 -9.80
N PHE A 160 -5.89 -7.10 -9.52
CA PHE A 160 -6.84 -6.61 -10.51
C PHE A 160 -7.07 -5.12 -10.31
N ILE A 161 -7.08 -4.39 -11.42
CA ILE A 161 -7.49 -3.00 -11.52
C ILE A 161 -8.91 -3.02 -12.07
N LEU A 162 -9.83 -2.37 -11.36
CA LEU A 162 -11.23 -2.28 -11.77
C LEU A 162 -11.45 -0.91 -12.43
N ALA A 163 -11.43 -0.86 -13.75
CA ALA A 163 -11.76 0.36 -14.48
C ALA A 163 -13.15 0.23 -15.12
N ASP A 164 -13.84 1.35 -15.19
CA ASP A 164 -15.15 1.46 -15.82
C ASP A 164 -15.06 1.37 -17.36
#